data_AF-D9HUT8-F1
#
_entry.id   AF-D9HUT8-F1
#
_cell.length_a   1.000
_cell.length_b   1.000
_cell.length_c   1.000
_cell.angle_alpha   90.00
_cell.angle_beta   90.00
_cell.angle_gamma   90.00
#
_symmetry.space_group_name_H-M   'P 1'
#
loop_
_entity.id
_entity.type
_entity.pdbx_description
1 polymer ?
#
loop_
_entity_poly.entity_id
_entity_poly.type
_entity_poly.pdbx_seq_one_letter_code
_entity_poly.pdbx_strand_id
1 'polypeptide(L)'
;EIVLKYIHYKLSQRGYDWAAGEDRPPVPPALAPTAAPAAVAATGASSHHRPEPPGSAAASEVPPAEGLRPAPPGVHLALRQAGDEFSRRYQRDFAQMSGQLHLTPFTAHGRFVAVVEELFRDGVNWGRIVAFFEFGGVMCVESVNREMSPLVDNIATWMTEYLNRH
;
A
#
# COMPACT_ATOMS: atom_id res chain seq x y z
N GLU A 1 6.42 5.84 -1.02
CA GLU A 1 6.07 6.56 0.23
C GLU A 1 4.88 7.53 0.08
N ILE A 2 4.92 8.52 -0.83
CA ILE A 2 3.86 9.56 -0.96
C ILE A 2 2.46 8.96 -1.15
N VAL A 3 2.32 8.01 -2.08
CA VAL A 3 1.07 7.29 -2.35
C VAL A 3 0.54 6.60 -1.10
N LEU A 4 1.37 5.81 -0.42
CA LEU A 4 0.98 5.05 0.78
C LEU A 4 0.47 5.99 1.88
N LYS A 5 1.22 7.04 2.19
CA LYS A 5 0.82 8.02 3.21
C LYS A 5 -0.48 8.73 2.85
N TYR A 6 -0.69 9.01 1.57
CA TYR A 6 -1.91 9.66 1.11
C TYR A 6 -3.13 8.72 1.15
N ILE A 7 -2.98 7.45 0.74
CA ILE A 7 -4.06 6.46 0.84
C ILE A 7 -4.44 6.22 2.31
N HIS A 8 -3.45 6.04 3.18
CA HIS A 8 -3.68 5.95 4.62
C HIS A 8 -4.46 7.17 5.13
N TYR A 9 -4.06 8.38 4.73
CA TYR A 9 -4.80 9.60 5.08
C TYR A 9 -6.26 9.53 4.63
N LYS A 10 -6.55 9.24 3.35
CA LYS A 10 -7.92 9.21 2.81
C LYS A 10 -8.79 8.14 3.46
N LEU A 11 -8.23 6.98 3.79
CA LEU A 11 -8.92 5.91 4.50
C LEU A 11 -9.20 6.29 5.97
N SER A 12 -8.21 6.89 6.66
CA SER A 12 -8.37 7.35 8.04
C SER A 12 -9.44 8.43 8.19
N GLN A 13 -9.60 9.32 7.20
CA GLN A 13 -10.70 10.30 7.15
C GLN A 13 -12.09 9.64 7.15
N ARG A 14 -12.20 8.39 6.69
CA ARG A 14 -13.44 7.61 6.66
C ARG A 14 -13.57 6.65 7.84
N GLY A 15 -12.63 6.68 8.79
CA GLY A 15 -12.60 5.78 9.95
C GLY A 15 -12.02 4.40 9.66
N TYR A 16 -11.34 4.22 8.52
CA TYR A 16 -10.65 2.98 8.19
C TYR A 16 -9.18 3.03 8.58
N ASP A 17 -8.72 1.98 9.26
CA ASP A 17 -7.31 1.77 9.59
C ASP A 17 -6.70 0.80 8.57
N TRP A 18 -5.83 1.31 7.69
CA TRP A 18 -5.17 0.52 6.66
C TRP A 18 -3.67 0.59 6.83
N ALA A 19 -3.07 -0.58 7.08
CA ALA A 19 -1.63 -0.78 6.96
C ALA A 19 -1.31 -1.33 5.56
N ALA A 20 -0.36 -0.66 4.89
CA ALA A 20 0.26 -1.18 3.67
C ALA A 20 0.90 -2.54 3.96
N GLY A 21 0.94 -3.44 2.98
CA GLY A 21 1.29 -4.86 3.17
C GLY A 21 2.57 -5.20 3.93
N GLU A 22 3.52 -4.27 4.11
CA GLU A 22 4.72 -4.46 4.93
C GLU A 22 4.50 -4.23 6.45
N ASP A 23 3.49 -3.43 6.82
CA ASP A 23 3.16 -3.07 8.22
C ASP A 23 1.96 -3.86 8.77
N ARG A 24 1.37 -4.75 7.96
CA ARG A 24 0.23 -5.57 8.37
C ARG A 24 0.76 -6.74 9.23
N PRO A 25 0.28 -6.93 10.47
CA PRO A 25 0.61 -8.12 11.24
C PRO A 25 0.17 -9.35 10.43
N PRO A 26 0.94 -10.46 10.43
CA PRO A 26 0.56 -11.67 9.72
C PRO A 26 -0.83 -12.07 10.20
N VAL A 27 -1.79 -12.12 9.27
CA VAL A 27 -3.15 -12.60 9.58
C VAL A 27 -2.98 -14.05 10.05
N PRO A 28 -3.35 -14.40 11.29
CA PRO A 28 -3.26 -15.78 11.74
C PRO A 28 -4.15 -16.61 10.79
N PRO A 29 -3.66 -17.76 10.29
CA PRO A 29 -4.49 -18.63 9.46
C PRO A 29 -5.76 -18.95 10.24
N ALA A 30 -6.91 -18.75 9.58
CA ALA A 30 -8.22 -19.02 10.15
C ALA A 30 -8.20 -20.41 10.82
N LEU A 31 -8.55 -20.43 12.11
CA LEU A 31 -8.51 -21.59 13.00
C LEU A 31 -9.04 -22.84 12.31
N ALA A 32 -8.14 -23.76 11.98
CA ALA A 32 -8.49 -25.15 11.75
C ALA A 32 -8.99 -25.76 13.08
N PRO A 33 -10.01 -26.63 13.07
CA PRO A 33 -10.62 -27.12 14.30
C PRO A 33 -9.63 -27.96 15.11
N THR A 34 -9.68 -27.71 16.41
CA THR A 34 -8.92 -28.29 17.51
C THR A 34 -8.78 -29.81 17.45
N ALA A 35 -7.55 -30.31 17.54
CA ALA A 35 -7.26 -31.65 18.04
C ALA A 35 -6.22 -31.54 19.18
N ALA A 36 -6.64 -31.95 20.37
CA ALA A 36 -5.87 -31.97 21.61
C ALA A 36 -4.94 -33.21 21.67
N PRO A 37 -4.07 -33.34 22.69
CA PRO A 37 -2.70 -33.85 22.54
C PRO A 37 -2.51 -35.31 22.98
N ALA A 38 -1.38 -35.91 22.58
CA ALA A 38 -0.84 -37.11 23.21
C ALA A 38 0.69 -37.06 23.29
N ALA A 39 1.20 -37.36 24.49
CA ALA A 39 2.60 -37.60 24.85
C ALA A 39 3.16 -38.83 24.07
N VAL A 40 4.46 -39.18 24.01
CA VAL A 40 5.48 -39.37 25.04
C VAL A 40 6.85 -39.63 24.37
N ALA A 41 7.92 -39.25 25.08
CA ALA A 41 9.33 -39.70 25.11
C ALA A 41 9.92 -40.66 24.05
N ALA A 42 11.16 -40.37 23.60
CA ALA A 42 12.32 -41.28 23.72
C ALA A 42 13.66 -40.58 23.41
N THR A 43 14.62 -40.84 24.29
CA THR A 43 16.05 -40.49 24.27
C THR A 43 16.85 -41.33 23.27
N GLY A 44 17.91 -40.75 22.69
CA GLY A 44 18.98 -41.50 22.02
C GLY A 44 20.14 -40.60 21.58
N ALA A 45 21.32 -40.81 22.16
CA ALA A 45 22.50 -39.96 22.09
C ALA A 45 23.58 -40.46 21.10
N SER A 46 24.47 -39.52 20.71
CA SER A 46 25.93 -39.63 20.45
C SER A 46 26.32 -38.96 19.13
N SER A 47 26.95 -37.79 19.11
CA SER A 47 28.36 -37.44 19.42
C SER A 47 29.17 -37.30 18.13
N HIS A 48 29.83 -36.14 17.92
CA HIS A 48 31.26 -36.01 17.59
C HIS A 48 31.65 -34.54 17.26
N HIS A 49 32.31 -33.89 18.24
CA HIS A 49 33.61 -33.21 18.15
C HIS A 49 33.90 -32.18 17.02
N ARG A 50 34.14 -30.89 17.37
CA ARG A 50 35.45 -30.18 17.32
C ARG A 50 35.33 -28.67 17.65
N PRO A 51 36.29 -28.06 18.39
CA PRO A 51 36.28 -26.64 18.76
C PRO A 51 37.06 -25.71 17.79
N GLU A 52 36.70 -24.42 17.87
CA GLU A 52 37.28 -23.12 17.42
C GLU A 52 38.84 -23.00 17.39
N PRO A 53 39.52 -21.97 16.81
CA PRO A 53 39.23 -20.52 16.99
C PRO A 53 39.74 -19.57 15.85
N PRO A 54 40.14 -18.28 16.09
CA PRO A 54 39.44 -17.11 15.58
C PRO A 54 40.32 -16.22 14.66
N GLY A 55 39.76 -15.15 14.10
CA GLY A 55 40.60 -14.01 13.72
C GLY A 55 40.15 -13.18 12.52
N SER A 56 40.02 -11.89 12.82
CA SER A 56 40.36 -10.76 11.96
C SER A 56 39.36 -10.35 10.88
N ALA A 57 38.59 -9.32 11.25
CA ALA A 57 38.49 -8.05 10.56
C ALA A 57 38.62 -8.09 9.02
N ALA A 58 37.48 -7.96 8.36
CA ALA A 58 37.38 -7.07 7.21
C ALA A 58 36.03 -6.38 7.31
N ALA A 59 36.08 -5.06 7.52
CA ALA A 59 34.96 -4.18 7.28
C ALA A 59 34.52 -4.35 5.83
N SER A 60 33.46 -5.13 5.60
CA SER A 60 32.62 -4.86 4.45
C SER A 60 31.71 -3.72 4.87
N GLU A 61 32.21 -2.49 4.67
CA GLU A 61 31.33 -1.35 4.40
C GLU A 61 30.51 -1.73 3.16
N VAL A 62 29.39 -2.41 3.41
CA VAL A 62 28.27 -2.38 2.50
C VAL A 62 27.89 -0.91 2.45
N PRO A 63 28.05 -0.21 1.31
CA PRO A 63 27.52 1.14 1.20
C PRO A 63 26.04 1.04 1.57
N PRO A 64 25.51 1.85 2.51
CA PRO A 64 24.09 1.82 2.79
C PRO A 64 23.40 2.02 1.44
N ALA A 65 22.59 1.02 1.05
CA ALA A 65 21.74 1.09 -0.13
C ALA A 65 21.21 2.52 -0.20
N GLU A 66 21.40 3.20 -1.35
CA GLU A 66 20.89 4.55 -1.58
C GLU A 66 19.39 4.54 -1.32
N GLY A 67 19.04 4.73 -0.05
CA GLY A 67 17.68 4.65 0.44
C GLY A 67 16.97 5.79 -0.21
N LEU A 68 15.86 5.48 -0.90
CA LEU A 68 14.98 6.49 -1.45
C LEU A 68 14.78 7.56 -0.38
N ARG A 69 15.35 8.76 -0.63
CA ARG A 69 15.25 9.85 0.33
C ARG A 69 13.77 10.12 0.56
N PRO A 70 13.29 10.09 1.81
CA PRO A 70 11.89 10.30 2.08
C PRO A 70 11.45 11.66 1.57
N ALA A 71 10.22 11.75 1.09
CA ALA A 71 9.72 13.00 0.55
C ALA A 71 9.71 14.06 1.66
N PRO A 72 10.07 15.33 1.35
CA PRO A 72 10.02 16.40 2.34
C PRO A 72 8.64 16.48 3.00
N PRO A 73 8.53 16.66 4.33
CA PRO A 73 7.25 16.63 5.03
C PRO A 73 6.20 17.60 4.46
N GLY A 74 6.66 18.74 3.92
CA GLY A 74 5.81 19.73 3.27
C GLY A 74 5.04 19.20 2.06
N VAL A 75 5.58 18.22 1.33
CA VAL A 75 4.91 17.61 0.15
C VAL A 75 3.66 16.86 0.58
N HIS A 76 3.74 16.05 1.64
CA HIS A 76 2.57 15.32 2.15
C HIS A 76 1.50 16.26 2.69
N LEU A 77 1.89 17.38 3.32
CA LEU A 77 0.93 18.36 3.81
C LEU A 77 0.25 19.10 2.65
N ALA A 78 1.03 19.59 1.69
CA ALA A 78 0.52 20.31 0.53
C ALA A 78 -0.44 19.45 -0.29
N LEU A 79 -0.08 18.18 -0.53
CA LEU A 79 -0.93 17.25 -1.27
C LEU A 79 -2.25 16.96 -0.54
N ARG A 80 -2.22 16.82 0.79
CA ARG A 80 -3.45 16.65 1.59
C ARG A 80 -4.35 17.88 1.51
N GLN A 81 -3.78 19.08 1.69
CA GLN A 81 -4.53 20.33 1.62
C GLN A 81 -5.15 20.55 0.24
N ALA A 82 -4.38 20.33 -0.83
CA ALA A 82 -4.87 20.44 -2.20
C ALA A 82 -5.94 19.39 -2.51
N GLY A 83 -5.74 18.14 -2.04
CA GLY A 83 -6.73 17.08 -2.14
C GLY A 83 -8.04 17.43 -1.43
N ASP A 84 -7.99 17.93 -0.20
CA ASP A 84 -9.18 18.32 0.57
C ASP A 84 -9.93 19.51 -0.08
N GLU A 85 -9.22 20.46 -0.69
CA GLU A 85 -9.83 21.50 -1.52
C GLU A 85 -10.50 20.90 -2.76
N PHE A 86 -9.79 20.03 -3.49
CA PHE A 86 -10.28 19.38 -4.70
C PHE A 86 -11.54 18.54 -4.42
N SER A 87 -11.49 17.69 -3.38
CA SER A 87 -12.61 16.90 -2.88
C SER A 87 -13.84 17.75 -2.58
N ARG A 88 -13.68 18.88 -1.88
CA ARG A 88 -14.81 19.79 -1.56
C ARG A 88 -15.40 20.43 -2.81
N ARG A 89 -14.55 20.86 -3.75
CA ARG A 89 -14.97 21.54 -4.97
C ARG A 89 -15.74 20.62 -5.92
N TYR A 90 -15.31 19.35 -6.02
CA TYR A 90 -15.87 18.36 -6.95
C TYR A 90 -16.69 17.27 -6.24
N GLN A 91 -17.17 17.54 -5.02
CA GLN A 91 -17.85 16.55 -4.18
C GLN A 91 -19.04 15.87 -4.88
N ARG A 92 -19.85 16.62 -5.63
CA ARG A 92 -21.01 16.06 -6.35
C ARG A 92 -20.57 15.13 -7.47
N ASP A 93 -19.54 15.49 -8.22
CA ASP A 93 -19.02 14.70 -9.33
C ASP A 93 -18.41 13.39 -8.82
N PHE A 94 -17.67 13.44 -7.71
CA PHE A 94 -17.14 12.24 -7.07
C PHE A 94 -18.21 11.33 -6.50
N ALA A 95 -19.26 11.89 -5.87
CA ALA A 95 -20.38 11.09 -5.37
C ALA A 95 -21.09 10.34 -6.51
N GLN A 96 -21.30 11.01 -7.64
CA GLN A 96 -21.85 10.39 -8.85
C GLN A 96 -20.90 9.34 -9.43
N MET A 97 -19.61 9.65 -9.50
CA MET A 97 -18.58 8.75 -10.03
C MET A 97 -18.45 7.47 -9.18
N SER A 98 -18.48 7.58 -7.85
CA SER A 98 -18.47 6.45 -6.91
C SER A 98 -19.68 5.54 -7.14
N GLY A 99 -20.87 6.11 -7.35
CA GLY A 99 -22.10 5.35 -7.62
C GLY A 99 -22.09 4.62 -8.98
N GLN A 100 -21.34 5.11 -9.95
CA GLN A 100 -21.22 4.52 -11.30
C GLN A 100 -19.99 3.62 -11.46
N LEU A 101 -19.05 3.67 -10.52
CA LEU A 101 -17.86 2.83 -10.54
C LEU A 101 -18.30 1.39 -10.27
N HIS A 102 -18.52 0.61 -11.33
CA HIS A 102 -18.65 -0.86 -11.25
C HIS A 102 -17.29 -1.47 -10.90
N LEU A 103 -16.82 -1.17 -9.70
CA LEU A 103 -15.56 -1.64 -9.18
C LEU A 103 -15.73 -3.11 -8.78
N THR A 104 -14.97 -3.96 -9.45
CA THR A 104 -14.80 -5.38 -9.12
C THR A 104 -13.32 -5.69 -9.19
N PRO A 105 -12.83 -6.77 -8.55
CA PRO A 105 -11.42 -7.13 -8.62
C PRO A 105 -10.91 -7.33 -10.06
N PHE A 106 -11.78 -7.81 -10.95
CA PHE A 106 -11.45 -8.01 -12.37
C PHE A 106 -11.40 -6.72 -13.18
N THR A 107 -12.29 -5.76 -12.91
CA THR A 107 -12.41 -4.51 -13.69
C THR A 107 -11.56 -3.37 -13.14
N ALA A 108 -11.11 -3.43 -11.88
CA ALA A 108 -10.45 -2.33 -11.19
C ALA A 108 -9.21 -1.82 -11.93
N HIS A 109 -8.32 -2.72 -12.36
CA HIS A 109 -7.09 -2.33 -13.07
C HIS A 109 -7.39 -1.63 -14.40
N GLY A 110 -8.27 -2.20 -15.23
CA GLY A 110 -8.64 -1.60 -16.51
C GLY A 110 -9.30 -0.23 -16.35
N ARG A 111 -10.12 -0.04 -15.31
CA ARG A 111 -10.72 1.26 -14.97
C ARG A 111 -9.68 2.27 -14.52
N PHE A 112 -8.73 1.83 -13.70
CA PHE A 112 -7.62 2.67 -13.26
C PHE A 112 -6.82 3.19 -14.47
N VAL A 113 -6.34 2.28 -15.33
CA VAL A 113 -5.57 2.64 -16.52
C VAL A 113 -6.34 3.60 -17.43
N ALA A 114 -7.60 3.30 -17.75
CA ALA A 114 -8.40 4.12 -18.65
C ALA A 114 -8.58 5.57 -18.14
N VAL A 115 -8.82 5.75 -16.83
CA VAL A 115 -8.97 7.09 -16.25
C VAL A 115 -7.63 7.83 -16.21
N VAL A 116 -6.55 7.14 -15.86
CA VAL A 116 -5.22 7.76 -15.74
C VAL A 116 -4.68 8.18 -17.11
N GLU A 117 -4.85 7.35 -18.14
CA GLU A 117 -4.47 7.70 -19.52
C GLU A 117 -5.26 8.91 -20.04
N GLU A 118 -6.56 8.99 -19.76
CA GLU A 118 -7.37 10.16 -20.09
C GLU A 118 -6.89 11.40 -19.32
N LEU A 119 -6.65 11.25 -18.01
CA LEU A 119 -6.28 12.34 -17.13
C LEU A 119 -4.98 13.03 -17.57
N PHE A 120 -4.02 12.27 -18.09
CA PHE A 120 -2.72 12.77 -18.50
C PHE A 120 -2.52 12.85 -20.02
N ARG A 121 -3.56 12.63 -20.83
CA ARG A 121 -3.47 12.65 -22.31
C ARG A 121 -2.77 13.89 -22.85
N ASP A 122 -3.14 15.08 -22.36
CA ASP A 122 -2.57 16.35 -22.84
C ASP A 122 -1.37 16.84 -21.99
N GLY A 123 -0.76 15.95 -21.22
CA GLY A 123 0.38 16.25 -20.36
C GLY A 123 0.06 16.42 -18.87
N VAL A 124 1.12 16.71 -18.11
CA VAL A 124 1.08 16.75 -16.64
C VAL A 124 0.98 18.19 -16.14
N ASN A 125 0.09 18.43 -15.18
CA ASN A 125 0.05 19.65 -14.38
C ASN A 125 -0.35 19.33 -12.93
N TRP A 126 -0.11 20.26 -12.02
CA TRP A 126 -0.37 20.05 -10.58
C TRP A 126 -1.82 19.72 -10.27
N GLY A 127 -2.78 20.30 -10.99
CA GLY A 127 -4.20 19.98 -10.83
C GLY A 127 -4.51 18.53 -11.21
N ARG A 128 -3.94 18.03 -12.32
CA ARG A 128 -4.05 16.63 -12.75
C ARG A 128 -3.38 15.67 -11.78
N ILE A 129 -2.23 16.04 -11.21
CA ILE A 129 -1.56 15.25 -10.17
C ILE A 129 -2.48 15.13 -8.93
N VAL A 130 -3.04 16.23 -8.44
CA VAL A 130 -3.98 16.19 -7.30
C VAL A 130 -5.21 15.34 -7.63
N ALA A 131 -5.78 15.51 -8.84
CA ALA A 131 -6.92 14.71 -9.29
C ALA A 131 -6.61 13.20 -9.35
N PHE A 132 -5.39 12.82 -9.76
CA PHE A 132 -4.92 11.44 -9.76
C PHE A 132 -4.91 10.84 -8.34
N PHE A 133 -4.38 11.58 -7.37
CA PHE A 133 -4.37 11.15 -5.97
C PHE A 133 -5.80 11.03 -5.41
N GLU A 134 -6.67 11.99 -5.70
CA GLU A 134 -8.07 11.96 -5.27
C GLU A 134 -8.84 10.79 -5.90
N PHE A 135 -8.65 10.53 -7.20
CA PHE A 135 -9.24 9.37 -7.89
C PHE A 135 -8.80 8.05 -7.27
N GLY A 136 -7.49 7.85 -7.05
CA GLY A 136 -6.97 6.66 -6.39
C GLY A 136 -7.51 6.49 -4.97
N GLY A 137 -7.64 7.58 -4.21
CA GLY A 137 -8.25 7.60 -2.89
C GLY A 137 -9.72 7.16 -2.91
N VAL A 138 -10.50 7.62 -3.89
CA VAL A 138 -11.90 7.18 -4.09
C VAL A 138 -11.97 5.69 -4.39
N MET A 139 -11.11 5.18 -5.27
CA MET A 139 -11.06 3.73 -5.55
C MET A 139 -10.73 2.91 -4.30
N CYS A 140 -9.82 3.39 -3.43
CA CYS A 140 -9.47 2.72 -2.18
C CYS A 140 -10.65 2.69 -1.21
N VAL A 141 -11.31 3.83 -0.98
CA VAL A 141 -12.48 3.93 -0.11
C VAL A 141 -13.61 3.03 -0.62
N GLU A 142 -13.88 3.05 -1.92
CA GLU A 142 -14.91 2.21 -2.54
C GLU A 142 -14.58 0.72 -2.43
N SER A 143 -13.30 0.34 -2.52
CA SER A 143 -12.85 -1.04 -2.31
C SER A 143 -13.16 -1.51 -0.89
N VAL A 144 -12.86 -0.69 0.13
CA VAL A 144 -13.17 -1.04 1.53
C VAL A 144 -14.68 -1.10 1.78
N ASN A 145 -15.45 -0.15 1.27
CA ASN A 145 -16.92 -0.13 1.39
C ASN A 145 -17.59 -1.38 0.80
N ARG A 146 -16.95 -2.03 -0.18
CA ARG A 146 -17.46 -3.23 -0.87
C ARG A 146 -16.84 -4.53 -0.36
N GLU A 147 -16.15 -4.50 0.79
CA GLU A 147 -15.46 -5.65 1.37
C GLU A 147 -14.35 -6.24 0.46
N MET A 148 -13.80 -5.39 -0.42
CA MET A 148 -12.70 -5.74 -1.34
C MET A 148 -11.38 -5.11 -0.88
N SER A 149 -11.14 -5.03 0.43
CA SER A 149 -9.95 -4.41 1.02
C SER A 149 -8.60 -4.84 0.42
N PRO A 150 -8.39 -6.09 -0.05
CA PRO A 150 -7.15 -6.46 -0.76
C PRO A 150 -6.87 -5.64 -2.03
N LEU A 151 -7.88 -5.01 -2.63
CA LEU A 151 -7.67 -4.12 -3.79
C LEU A 151 -6.95 -2.83 -3.43
N VAL A 152 -6.99 -2.38 -2.17
CA VAL A 152 -6.29 -1.17 -1.75
C VAL A 152 -4.78 -1.31 -1.96
N ASP A 153 -4.22 -2.48 -1.63
CA ASP A 153 -2.79 -2.77 -1.82
C ASP A 153 -2.42 -2.77 -3.31
N ASN A 154 -3.29 -3.29 -4.18
CA ASN A 154 -3.12 -3.25 -5.64
C ASN A 154 -3.19 -1.83 -6.19
N ILE A 155 -4.18 -1.03 -5.77
CA ILE A 155 -4.34 0.36 -6.21
C ILE A 155 -3.12 1.20 -5.80
N ALA A 156 -2.64 1.04 -4.57
CA ALA A 156 -1.43 1.70 -4.09
C ALA A 156 -0.21 1.35 -4.96
N THR A 157 -0.10 0.08 -5.36
CA THR A 157 0.95 -0.40 -6.25
C THR A 157 0.84 0.26 -7.62
N TRP A 158 -0.33 0.22 -8.26
CA TRP A 158 -0.54 0.83 -9.59
C TRP A 158 -0.26 2.33 -9.60
N MET A 159 -0.69 3.03 -8.55
CA MET A 159 -0.41 4.47 -8.42
C MET A 159 1.08 4.75 -8.29
N THR A 160 1.79 3.95 -7.49
CA THR A 160 3.23 4.09 -7.27
C THR A 160 4.00 3.77 -8.56
N GLU A 161 3.66 2.69 -9.24
CA GLU A 161 4.26 2.32 -10.52
C GLU A 161 4.04 3.38 -11.59
N TYR A 162 2.85 3.99 -11.65
CA TYR A 162 2.56 5.05 -12.60
C TYR A 162 3.43 6.29 -12.34
N LEU A 163 3.50 6.74 -11.09
CA LEU A 163 4.33 7.89 -10.69
C LEU A 163 5.84 7.65 -10.86
N ASN A 164 6.30 6.40 -10.79
CA ASN A 164 7.72 6.08 -11.01
C ASN A 164 8.08 6.00 -12.50
N ARG A 165 7.09 5.76 -13.37
CA ARG A 165 7.29 5.64 -14.82
C ARG A 165 7.26 6.99 -15.55
N HIS A 166 6.71 8.03 -14.94
CA HIS A 166 6.48 9.35 -15.54
C HIS A 166 7.07 10.47 -14.70
#